data_AF-A0A2D6PIG1-F1
#
_entry.id   AF-A0A2D6PIG1-F1
#
_cell.length_a   1.000
_cell.length_b   1.000
_cell.length_c   1.000
_cell.angle_alpha   90.00
_cell.angle_beta   90.00
_cell.angle_gamma   90.00
#
_symmetry.space_group_name_H-M   'P 1'
#
loop_
_entity.id
_entity.type
_entity.pdbx_description
1 polymer ?
#
loop_
_entity_poly.entity_id
_entity_poly.type
_entity_poly.pdbx_seq_one_letter_code
_entity_poly.pdbx_strand_id
1 'polypeptide(L)'
;MNKTQERALNWLISEGHKKQNIIFKQSSPCFFVKEKKFDVKRLYGNQIIFYNNQYSQLKKNPSTIILVFRDNESSPYLKINFQEIKDLPSTYKDIELNWVDINTKVKTLRVSEKTKERLQEYGKMGEDFDQLLNRLLDKIKKNE
;
A
#
# COMPACT_ATOMS: atom_id res chain seq x y z
N MET A 1 10.22 0.36 13.78
CA MET A 1 9.97 1.34 12.72
C MET A 1 10.56 0.80 11.42
N ASN A 2 9.85 0.87 10.29
CA ASN A 2 10.39 0.43 9.00
C ASN A 2 11.14 1.56 8.28
N LYS A 3 11.91 1.22 7.22
CA LYS A 3 12.71 2.20 6.46
C LYS A 3 11.90 3.41 5.97
N THR A 4 10.66 3.22 5.53
CA THR A 4 9.81 4.32 5.06
C THR A 4 9.35 5.22 6.21
N GLN A 5 9.03 4.64 7.37
CA GLN A 5 8.70 5.39 8.58
C GLN A 5 9.91 6.16 9.12
N GLU A 6 11.12 5.58 9.06
CA GLU A 6 12.36 6.29 9.41
C GLU A 6 12.60 7.52 8.52
N ARG A 7 12.38 7.37 7.20
CA ARG A 7 12.43 8.50 6.26
C ARG A 7 11.41 9.57 6.62
N ALA A 8 10.18 9.18 6.93
CA ALA A 8 9.14 10.12 7.37
C ALA A 8 9.50 10.85 8.67
N LEU A 9 10.10 10.15 9.64
CA LEU A 9 10.57 10.79 10.87
C LEU A 9 11.65 11.83 10.58
N ASN A 10 12.65 11.48 9.77
CA ASN A 10 13.72 12.41 9.38
C ASN A 10 13.16 13.61 8.62
N TRP A 11 12.20 13.36 7.71
CA TRP A 11 11.53 14.43 6.97
C TRP A 11 10.73 15.37 7.91
N LEU A 12 9.96 14.83 8.86
CA LEU A 12 9.25 15.64 9.85
C LEU A 12 10.22 16.52 10.66
N ILE A 13 11.39 15.98 11.02
CA ILE A 13 12.43 16.75 11.71
C ILE A 13 12.98 17.86 10.80
N SER A 14 13.23 17.58 9.52
CA SER A 14 13.71 18.59 8.57
C SER A 14 12.70 19.71 8.31
N GLU A 15 11.39 19.43 8.45
CA GLU A 15 10.33 20.45 8.38
C GLU A 15 10.25 21.33 9.66
N GLY A 16 11.19 21.17 10.60
CA GLY A 16 11.29 21.98 11.81
C GLY A 16 10.55 21.39 13.01
N HIS A 17 10.01 20.17 12.92
CA HIS A 17 9.44 19.51 14.09
C HIS A 17 10.54 18.97 15.02
N LYS A 18 10.61 19.47 16.25
CA LYS A 18 11.54 18.93 17.25
C LYS A 18 11.23 17.46 17.53
N LYS A 19 12.25 16.61 17.49
CA LYS A 19 12.12 15.15 17.69
C LYS A 19 11.32 14.77 18.95
N GLN A 20 11.52 15.49 20.06
CA GLN A 20 10.79 15.25 21.32
C GLN A 20 9.26 15.49 21.23
N ASN A 21 8.80 16.25 20.23
CA ASN A 21 7.40 16.56 20.02
C ASN A 21 6.73 15.61 19.02
N ILE A 22 7.48 14.64 18.49
CA ILE A 22 6.99 13.64 17.53
C ILE A 22 6.80 12.33 18.27
N ILE A 23 5.54 11.90 18.41
CA ILE A 23 5.20 10.61 18.99
C ILE A 23 5.02 9.60 17.85
N PHE A 24 5.78 8.52 17.87
CA PHE A 24 5.62 7.40 16.94
C PHE A 24 4.78 6.28 17.57
N LYS A 25 3.87 5.70 16.78
CA LYS A 25 3.13 4.48 17.14
C LYS A 25 3.19 3.49 15.98
N GLN A 26 3.26 2.20 16.31
CA GLN A 26 3.18 1.11 15.33
C GLN A 26 1.72 0.84 14.93
N SER A 27 1.02 1.89 14.51
CA SER A 27 -0.40 1.95 14.16
C SER A 27 -0.60 2.96 13.02
N SER A 28 -1.84 3.14 12.56
CA SER A 28 -2.21 4.24 11.68
C SER A 28 -3.15 5.20 12.43
N PRO A 29 -2.81 6.48 12.63
CA PRO A 29 -1.61 7.17 12.16
C PRO A 29 -0.32 6.67 12.82
N CYS A 30 0.79 6.80 12.09
CA CYS A 30 2.13 6.42 12.52
C CYS A 30 2.78 7.49 13.42
N PHE A 31 2.54 8.77 13.12
CA PHE A 31 3.17 9.90 13.80
C PHE A 31 2.14 10.92 14.28
N PHE A 32 2.36 11.44 15.48
CA PHE A 32 1.55 12.48 16.10
C PHE A 32 2.45 13.66 16.43
N VAL A 33 2.12 14.85 15.91
CA VAL A 33 2.89 16.07 16.09
C VAL A 33 1.91 17.20 16.43
N LYS A 34 1.82 17.56 17.71
CA LYS A 34 0.78 18.46 18.23
C LYS A 34 -0.62 17.98 17.78
N GLU A 35 -1.35 18.81 17.04
CA GLU A 35 -2.68 18.51 16.50
C GLU A 35 -2.65 17.76 15.17
N LYS A 36 -1.49 17.68 14.52
CA LYS A 36 -1.32 17.00 13.22
C LYS A 36 -1.00 15.53 13.42
N LYS A 37 -1.57 14.70 12.56
CA LYS A 37 -1.37 13.25 12.53
C LYS A 37 -0.89 12.88 11.13
N PHE A 38 0.09 11.98 11.07
CA PHE A 38 0.65 11.52 9.81
C PHE A 38 0.66 10.00 9.75
N ASP A 39 0.26 9.45 8.61
CA ASP A 39 0.48 8.05 8.27
C ASP A 39 1.45 7.96 7.08
N VAL A 40 2.11 6.82 6.92
CA VAL A 40 3.20 6.69 5.96
C VAL A 40 2.94 5.53 5.02
N LYS A 41 3.05 5.80 3.72
CA LYS A 41 2.93 4.81 2.66
C LYS A 41 4.16 4.79 1.79
N ARG A 42 4.59 3.58 1.44
CA ARG A 42 5.57 3.34 0.39
C ARG A 42 4.83 3.25 -0.94
N LEU A 43 5.35 3.94 -1.95
CA LEU A 43 4.93 3.76 -3.33
C LEU A 43 5.62 2.51 -3.89
N TYR A 44 4.84 1.49 -4.22
CA TYR A 44 5.33 0.25 -4.83
C TYR A 44 5.08 0.31 -6.32
N GLY A 45 6.11 0.55 -7.15
CA GLY A 45 5.87 0.87 -8.56
C GLY A 45 5.07 2.16 -8.68
N ASN A 46 3.84 2.08 -9.20
CA ASN A 46 2.90 3.19 -9.31
C ASN A 46 1.74 3.10 -8.31
N GLN A 47 1.80 2.25 -7.28
CA GLN A 47 0.64 1.96 -6.44
C GLN A 47 0.92 2.16 -4.95
N ILE A 48 -0.09 2.67 -4.23
CA ILE A 48 -0.13 2.64 -2.77
C ILE A 48 -1.23 1.72 -2.28
N ILE A 49 -0.96 1.02 -1.18
CA ILE A 49 -1.85 -0.02 -0.66
C ILE A 49 -2.31 0.37 0.75
N PHE A 50 -3.63 0.36 0.96
CA PHE A 50 -4.25 0.51 2.27
C PHE A 50 -4.81 -0.84 2.74
N TYR A 51 -4.23 -1.38 3.80
CA TYR A 51 -4.76 -2.58 4.45
C TYR A 51 -5.95 -2.22 5.36
N ASN A 52 -6.95 -3.10 5.45
CA ASN A 52 -8.17 -2.88 6.23
C ASN A 52 -7.94 -2.39 7.67
N ASN A 53 -6.99 -2.98 8.41
CA ASN A 53 -6.72 -2.53 9.78
C ASN A 53 -6.26 -1.07 9.82
N GLN A 54 -5.40 -0.66 8.88
CA GLN A 54 -4.96 0.73 8.77
C GLN A 54 -6.13 1.64 8.40
N TYR A 55 -6.94 1.24 7.42
CA TYR A 55 -8.13 2.00 7.04
C TYR A 55 -9.10 2.22 8.19
N SER A 56 -9.41 1.16 8.95
CA SER A 56 -10.29 1.24 10.13
C SER A 56 -9.75 2.18 11.20
N GLN A 57 -8.43 2.26 11.38
CA GLN A 57 -7.82 3.20 12.33
C GLN A 57 -7.76 4.64 11.77
N LEU A 58 -7.52 4.81 10.47
CA LEU A 58 -7.52 6.11 9.78
C LEU A 58 -8.92 6.73 9.71
N LYS A 59 -9.98 5.92 9.59
CA LYS A 59 -11.38 6.37 9.70
C LYS A 59 -11.68 7.09 11.01
N LYS A 60 -11.03 6.69 12.11
CA LYS A 60 -11.15 7.36 13.42
C LYS A 60 -10.34 8.66 13.51
N ASN A 61 -9.51 8.94 12.50
CA ASN A 61 -8.61 10.09 12.42
C ASN A 61 -8.67 10.73 11.01
N PRO A 62 -9.81 11.26 10.57
CA PRO A 62 -10.05 11.65 9.18
C PRO A 62 -9.11 12.74 8.66
N SER A 63 -8.61 13.61 9.53
CA SER A 63 -7.66 14.68 9.21
C SER A 63 -6.19 14.23 9.09
N THR A 64 -5.93 12.92 9.07
CA THR A 64 -4.57 12.38 8.98
C THR A 64 -3.98 12.66 7.60
N ILE A 65 -2.76 13.19 7.57
CA ILE A 65 -2.00 13.39 6.34
C ILE A 65 -1.24 12.11 6.01
N ILE A 66 -1.53 11.51 4.86
CA ILE A 66 -0.80 10.38 4.31
C ILE A 66 0.43 10.91 3.57
N LEU A 67 1.61 10.53 4.04
CA LEU A 67 2.89 10.82 3.41
C LEU A 67 3.30 9.62 2.54
N VAL A 68 3.37 9.83 1.23
CA VAL A 68 3.74 8.81 0.25
C VAL A 68 5.19 9.01 -0.15
N PHE A 69 6.02 7.98 0.04
CA PHE A 69 7.44 8.00 -0.30
C PHE A 69 7.74 7.01 -1.42
N ARG A 70 8.53 7.46 -2.40
CA ARG A 70 9.21 6.58 -3.33
C ARG A 70 10.39 5.89 -2.66
N ASP A 71 10.91 4.87 -3.33
CA ASP A 71 12.14 4.23 -2.89
C ASP A 71 13.32 5.21 -3.00
N ASN A 72 14.09 5.29 -1.91
CA ASN A 72 15.31 6.08 -1.77
C ASN A 72 15.14 7.60 -1.75
N GLU A 73 13.91 8.11 -1.80
CA GLU A 73 13.64 9.53 -1.59
C GLU A 73 13.58 9.89 -0.11
N SER A 74 14.16 11.04 0.25
CA SER A 74 14.18 11.59 1.62
C SER A 74 12.95 12.44 1.95
N SER A 75 12.22 12.90 0.93
CA SER A 75 10.98 13.68 1.05
C SER A 75 9.78 12.90 0.51
N PRO A 76 8.56 13.20 1.00
CA PRO A 76 7.35 12.58 0.46
C PRO A 76 7.10 13.07 -0.97
N TYR A 77 6.92 12.12 -1.89
CA TYR A 77 6.49 12.37 -3.27
C TYR A 77 5.08 12.97 -3.31
N LEU A 78 4.20 12.51 -2.41
CA LEU A 78 2.83 13.00 -2.32
C LEU A 78 2.39 13.12 -0.87
N LYS A 79 1.56 14.13 -0.61
CA LYS A 79 0.87 14.35 0.67
C LYS A 79 -0.63 14.38 0.36
N ILE A 80 -1.40 13.51 1.01
CA ILE A 80 -2.84 13.41 0.78
C ILE A 80 -3.55 13.45 2.13
N ASN A 81 -4.61 14.24 2.27
CA ASN A 81 -5.46 14.14 3.46
C ASN A 81 -6.33 12.89 3.34
N PHE A 82 -6.38 12.07 4.39
CA PHE A 82 -7.12 10.80 4.35
C PHE A 82 -8.60 10.99 3.99
N GLN A 83 -9.24 12.06 4.49
CA GLN A 83 -10.64 12.37 4.18
C GLN A 83 -10.91 12.61 2.68
N GLU A 84 -9.91 13.05 1.92
CA GLU A 84 -10.03 13.38 0.49
C GLU A 84 -9.86 12.13 -0.39
N ILE A 85 -9.26 11.05 0.13
CA ILE A 85 -8.89 9.87 -0.67
C ILE A 85 -10.11 9.21 -1.32
N LYS A 86 -11.27 9.21 -0.65
CA LYS A 86 -12.51 8.63 -1.19
C LYS A 86 -13.07 9.37 -2.41
N ASP A 87 -12.70 10.64 -2.56
CA ASP A 87 -13.18 11.52 -3.63
C ASP A 87 -12.14 11.60 -4.78
N LEU A 88 -10.98 10.96 -4.61
CA LEU A 88 -9.97 10.85 -5.65
C LEU A 88 -10.33 9.76 -6.66
N PRO A 89 -9.98 9.96 -7.95
CA PRO A 89 -10.03 8.88 -8.94
C PRO A 89 -9.15 7.70 -8.51
N SER A 90 -9.46 6.51 -9.02
CA SER A 90 -8.66 5.28 -8.77
C SER A 90 -7.19 5.45 -9.12
N THR A 91 -6.88 6.31 -10.09
CA THR A 91 -5.53 6.79 -10.41
C THR A 91 -5.44 8.29 -10.17
N TYR A 92 -4.59 8.72 -9.24
CA TYR A 92 -4.37 10.12 -8.90
C TYR A 92 -2.89 10.47 -9.02
N LYS A 93 -2.53 11.43 -9.89
CA LYS A 93 -1.14 11.83 -10.18
C LYS A 93 -0.24 10.64 -10.52
N ASP A 94 -0.73 9.81 -11.45
CA ASP A 94 -0.09 8.57 -11.90
C ASP A 94 0.09 7.51 -10.79
N ILE A 95 -0.60 7.67 -9.65
CA ILE A 95 -0.60 6.70 -8.56
C ILE A 95 -1.94 5.98 -8.50
N GLU A 96 -1.90 4.67 -8.59
CA GLU A 96 -3.04 3.79 -8.31
C GLU A 96 -3.28 3.67 -6.80
N LEU A 97 -4.51 3.99 -6.38
CA LEU A 97 -4.97 3.92 -5.00
C LEU A 97 -5.66 2.57 -4.75
N ASN A 98 -4.95 1.64 -4.14
CA ASN A 98 -5.44 0.28 -3.94
C ASN A 98 -5.88 0.02 -2.48
N TRP A 99 -7.05 -0.59 -2.34
CA TRP A 99 -7.63 -1.00 -1.06
C TRP A 99 -7.60 -2.51 -0.92
N VAL A 100 -6.97 -3.02 0.14
CA VAL A 100 -7.00 -4.46 0.44
C VAL A 100 -8.12 -4.70 1.43
N ASP A 101 -9.30 -5.02 0.90
CA ASP A 101 -10.42 -5.49 1.69
C ASP A 101 -10.26 -6.99 2.00
N ILE A 102 -10.23 -7.33 3.28
CA ILE A 102 -10.16 -8.70 3.82
C ILE A 102 -11.51 -9.43 3.63
N ASN A 103 -12.61 -8.70 3.47
CA ASN A 103 -13.94 -9.29 3.24
C ASN A 103 -14.11 -9.78 1.80
N THR A 104 -13.48 -9.10 0.84
CA THR A 104 -13.21 -9.69 -0.47
C THR A 104 -12.00 -10.61 -0.33
N LYS A 105 -12.18 -11.93 -0.42
CA LYS A 105 -11.07 -12.90 -0.49
C LYS A 105 -10.26 -12.74 -1.79
N VAL A 106 -9.67 -11.57 -2.07
CA VAL A 106 -8.71 -11.42 -3.14
C VAL A 106 -7.37 -11.91 -2.62
N LYS A 107 -7.15 -13.23 -2.71
CA LYS A 107 -5.82 -13.82 -2.59
C LYS A 107 -5.02 -13.34 -3.80
N THR A 108 -4.34 -12.20 -3.66
CA THR A 108 -3.41 -11.74 -4.70
C THR A 108 -2.18 -12.65 -4.66
N LEU A 109 -2.06 -13.55 -5.64
CA LEU A 109 -0.90 -14.41 -5.80
C LEU A 109 0.16 -13.63 -6.58
N ARG A 110 1.24 -13.21 -5.91
CA ARG A 110 2.40 -12.65 -6.61
C ARG A 110 3.29 -13.80 -7.06
N VAL A 111 3.47 -13.89 -8.37
CA VAL A 111 4.29 -14.90 -9.03
C VAL A 111 5.53 -14.18 -9.57
N SER A 112 6.73 -14.73 -9.34
CA SER A 112 7.95 -14.15 -9.93
C SER A 112 7.91 -14.25 -11.46
N GLU A 113 8.58 -13.36 -12.20
CA GLU A 113 8.61 -13.44 -13.67
C GLU A 113 9.10 -14.82 -14.16
N LYS A 114 10.15 -15.36 -13.55
CA LYS A 114 10.63 -16.73 -13.85
C LYS A 114 9.58 -17.80 -13.60
N THR A 115 8.78 -17.65 -12.55
CA THR A 115 7.69 -18.59 -12.25
C THR A 115 6.52 -18.41 -13.24
N LYS A 116 6.25 -17.17 -13.69
CA LYS A 116 5.24 -16.85 -14.68
C LYS A 116 5.59 -17.48 -16.03
N GLU A 117 6.83 -17.32 -16.48
CA GLU A 117 7.37 -17.96 -17.69
C GLU A 117 7.22 -19.48 -17.64
N ARG A 118 7.68 -20.11 -16.54
CA ARG A 118 7.52 -21.56 -16.33
C ARG A 118 6.07 -22.01 -16.35
N LEU A 119 5.14 -21.22 -15.80
CA LEU A 119 3.73 -21.57 -15.78
C LEU A 119 3.10 -21.45 -17.18
N GLN A 120 3.49 -20.44 -17.97
CA GLN A 120 2.99 -20.23 -19.33
C GLN A 120 3.26 -21.41 -20.27
N GLU A 121 4.33 -22.19 -20.03
CA GLU A 121 4.60 -23.45 -20.77
C GLU A 121 3.45 -24.46 -20.65
N TYR A 122 2.64 -24.38 -19.58
CA TYR A 122 1.47 -25.24 -19.36
C TYR A 122 0.17 -24.65 -19.91
N GLY A 123 0.24 -23.48 -20.55
CA GLY A 123 -0.87 -22.80 -21.20
C GLY A 123 -1.34 -23.51 -22.46
N LYS A 124 -2.64 -23.45 -22.74
CA LYS A 124 -3.22 -23.93 -24.00
C LYS A 124 -3.29 -22.79 -25.03
N MET A 125 -3.40 -23.15 -26.32
CA MET A 125 -3.57 -22.16 -27.38
C MET A 125 -4.83 -21.32 -27.14
N GLY A 126 -4.66 -19.99 -27.08
CA GLY A 126 -5.74 -19.04 -26.79
C GLY A 126 -6.05 -18.83 -25.31
N GLU A 127 -5.31 -19.49 -24.39
CA GLU A 127 -5.47 -19.33 -22.95
C GLU A 127 -4.59 -18.17 -22.44
N ASP A 128 -5.19 -17.21 -21.74
CA ASP A 128 -4.43 -16.17 -21.04
C ASP A 128 -3.88 -16.67 -19.69
N PHE A 129 -3.01 -15.86 -19.07
CA PHE A 129 -2.32 -16.27 -17.84
C PHE A 129 -3.28 -16.46 -16.64
N ASP A 130 -4.36 -15.67 -16.56
CA ASP A 130 -5.32 -15.78 -15.48
C ASP A 130 -6.21 -17.02 -15.65
N GLN A 131 -6.59 -17.34 -16.89
CA GLN A 131 -7.30 -18.57 -17.25
C GLN A 131 -6.47 -19.81 -16.92
N LEU A 132 -5.18 -19.80 -17.28
CA LEU A 132 -4.22 -20.85 -16.92
C LEU A 132 -4.15 -21.03 -15.40
N LEU A 133 -3.99 -19.94 -14.65
CA LEU A 133 -3.87 -19.99 -13.19
C LEU A 133 -5.14 -20.58 -12.55
N ASN A 134 -6.32 -20.10 -12.96
CA ASN A 134 -7.59 -20.61 -12.46
C ASN A 134 -7.77 -22.10 -12.77
N ARG A 135 -7.44 -22.54 -13.99
CA ARG A 135 -7.50 -23.96 -14.36
C ARG A 135 -6.59 -24.83 -13.51
N LEU A 136 -5.36 -24.37 -13.23
CA LEU A 136 -4.43 -25.10 -12.36
C LEU A 136 -4.96 -25.20 -10.93
N LEU A 137 -5.51 -24.11 -10.39
CA LEU A 137 -6.10 -24.08 -9.05
C LEU A 137 -7.34 -24.98 -8.94
N ASP A 138 -8.19 -25.00 -9.97
CA ASP A 138 -9.38 -25.86 -10.02
C ASP A 138 -9.02 -27.35 -10.11
N LYS A 139 -7.93 -27.70 -10.80
CA LYS A 139 -7.41 -29.08 -10.80
C LYS A 139 -6.96 -29.51 -9.41
N ILE A 140 -6.30 -28.63 -8.65
CA ILE A 140 -5.84 -28.94 -7.29
C ILE A 140 -7.04 -29.19 -6.37
N LYS A 141 -8.07 -28.33 -6.43
CA LYS A 141 -9.31 -28.49 -5.63
C LYS A 141 -10.09 -29.77 -5.90
N LYS A 142 -10.00 -30.34 -7.10
CA LYS A 142 -10.70 -31.58 -7.48
C LYS A 142 -9.99 -32.85 -7.01
N ASN A 143 -8.73 -32.73 -6.59
CA ASN A 143 -7.90 -33.83 -6.12
C ASN A 143 -7.76 -33.86 -4.58
N GLU A 144 -8.46 -32.97 -3.87
CA GLU A 144 -8.69 -33.00 -2.41
C GLU A 144 -10.08 -33.57 -2.13
#